data_AF-A0A0G0G3T2-F1
#
_entry.id   AF-A0A0G0G3T2-F1
#
_cell.length_a   1.000
_cell.length_b   1.000
_cell.length_c   1.000
_cell.angle_alpha   90.00
_cell.angle_beta   90.00
_cell.angle_gamma   90.00
#
_symmetry.space_group_name_H-M   'P 1'
#
loop_
_entity.id
_entity.type
_entity.pdbx_description
1 polymer ?
#
loop_
_entity_poly.entity_id
_entity_poly.type
_entity_poly.pdbx_seq_one_letter_code
_entity_poly.pdbx_strand_id
1 'polypeptide(L)'
;MSLKKIIKFALISFLLLLIFPKNIIAKDDFKTTLVAKYEVSTQASANVTFDYTIENLKSEILAKEFHVNFTYLKPKNLSVTQNGKELKFNLTEEQNSYYVKIIFEDDLYGQGKTRNFQINFTEENIAKKTGNILEISIPKLNSIDIDVFENHLIIPSSTGPLAYVTPSKYERNENGENIEFVFKGQNSFDSGIKAAFGEFQVFEFNLNYNLKNESTKSQNLDIAVPPDTPYQNVYLTKLSTDPVKSRKDEDGNWLLSFKLKPLEQKTVVVSGFVQLFSDPRSLTLPTPQSILNNLGDTRFWQTDDKAITDLANELKTVDEIYKYVVKTLKYDFNRVNPQSERFGSVKALQQYNSALCTEFTDLFIAITRAAGIPVREIQGYAYTENDKLQPLSLVSDVLHAWPEYWDNDRRTWVAVDPTWESTTGFDYFNKFDLNHFAFVIHGVNDSEPLPAGSYKFSSVPKKDVFVSYGKLPDSIAPNIETKAEIKKSYNPLRKTLLVTLINKGYSAEYNIDLHVKSNDKNPNDNVFLPSLIPYEIFEMQVKLNYGLLAKNIPDKVLILSSDRAIEVDTGKEVAIINQIAILLVLIFIIVSIFFTLHRKFHR
;
A
#
# COMPACT_ATOMS: atom_id res chain seq x y z
N MET A 1 -78.92 15.46 10.86
CA MET A 1 -78.15 15.89 12.05
C MET A 1 -78.38 17.39 12.23
N SER A 2 -78.86 17.89 13.38
CA SER A 2 -79.23 19.32 13.50
C SER A 2 -77.99 20.20 13.36
N LEU A 3 -78.14 21.40 12.77
CA LEU A 3 -77.05 22.35 12.54
C LEU A 3 -76.23 22.64 13.81
N LYS A 4 -76.88 22.63 14.98
CA LYS A 4 -76.22 22.75 16.29
C LYS A 4 -75.26 21.60 16.63
N LYS A 5 -75.55 20.36 16.19
CA LYS A 5 -74.65 19.21 16.39
C LYS A 5 -73.43 19.27 15.48
N ILE A 6 -73.58 19.80 14.25
CA ILE A 6 -72.46 19.98 13.32
C ILE A 6 -71.50 21.05 13.84
N ILE A 7 -72.03 22.18 14.34
CA ILE A 7 -71.21 23.25 14.92
C ILE A 7 -70.49 22.78 16.19
N LYS A 8 -71.15 22.02 17.07
CA LYS A 8 -70.49 21.44 18.25
C LYS A 8 -69.39 20.45 17.87
N PHE A 9 -69.60 19.63 16.84
CA PHE A 9 -68.59 18.67 16.40
C PHE A 9 -67.38 19.37 15.76
N ALA A 10 -67.63 20.43 14.96
CA ALA A 10 -66.57 21.26 14.39
C ALA A 10 -65.77 22.00 15.47
N LEU A 11 -66.43 22.52 16.51
CA LEU A 11 -65.76 23.22 17.61
C LEU A 11 -64.91 22.27 18.46
N ILE A 12 -65.40 21.05 18.74
CA ILE A 12 -64.66 20.02 19.48
C ILE A 12 -63.48 19.51 18.65
N SER A 13 -63.67 19.32 17.34
CA SER A 13 -62.58 18.90 16.45
C SER A 13 -61.52 20.00 16.27
N PHE A 14 -61.91 21.28 16.30
CA PHE A 14 -60.99 22.41 16.29
C PHE A 14 -60.24 22.56 17.63
N LEU A 15 -60.89 22.30 18.77
CA LEU A 15 -60.22 22.26 20.08
C LEU A 15 -59.24 21.08 20.19
N LEU A 16 -59.57 19.92 19.62
CA LEU A 16 -58.65 18.76 19.59
C LEU A 16 -57.42 19.01 18.72
N LEU A 17 -57.53 19.83 17.67
CA LEU A 17 -56.39 20.27 16.85
C LEU A 17 -55.42 21.20 17.61
N LEU A 18 -55.87 21.85 18.68
CA LEU A 18 -55.03 22.73 19.53
C LEU A 18 -54.27 21.96 20.64
N ILE A 19 -54.53 20.65 20.82
CA ILE A 19 -53.92 19.82 21.87
C ILE A 19 -52.79 18.93 21.32
N PHE A 20 -52.53 18.95 20.00
CA PHE A 20 -51.34 18.28 19.48
C PHE A 20 -50.08 19.05 19.92
N PRO A 21 -49.16 18.44 20.69
CA PRO A 21 -47.90 19.06 21.00
C PRO A 21 -47.19 19.35 19.67
N LYS A 22 -46.91 20.63 19.39
CA LYS A 22 -45.93 20.97 18.37
C LYS A 22 -44.61 20.37 18.86
N ASN A 23 -44.05 19.43 18.12
CA ASN A 23 -42.65 19.09 18.26
C ASN A 23 -41.86 20.35 17.91
N ILE A 24 -41.49 21.14 18.92
CA ILE A 24 -40.60 22.28 18.76
C ILE A 24 -39.21 21.69 18.59
N ILE A 25 -38.74 21.70 17.35
CA ILE A 25 -37.37 21.38 17.01
C ILE A 25 -36.55 22.63 17.36
N ALA A 26 -35.71 22.52 18.40
CA ALA A 26 -35.00 23.62 19.06
C ALA A 26 -33.87 24.28 18.24
N LYS A 27 -33.79 23.99 16.93
CA LYS A 27 -32.66 24.42 16.08
C LYS A 27 -32.66 25.92 15.74
N ASP A 28 -33.79 26.61 15.88
CA ASP A 28 -33.92 28.04 15.52
C ASP A 28 -33.71 29.02 16.70
N ASP A 29 -33.41 28.50 17.90
CA ASP A 29 -33.43 29.29 19.14
C ASP A 29 -32.02 29.70 19.61
N PHE A 30 -31.01 28.91 19.25
CA PHE A 30 -29.62 29.11 19.64
C PHE A 30 -28.70 28.93 18.45
N LYS A 31 -27.56 29.61 18.48
CA LYS A 31 -26.41 29.32 17.63
C LYS A 31 -25.29 28.78 18.50
N THR A 32 -24.81 27.58 18.20
CA THR A 32 -23.76 26.90 18.96
C THR A 32 -22.47 26.85 18.16
N THR A 33 -21.39 27.35 18.75
CA THR A 33 -20.03 27.20 18.22
C THR A 33 -19.23 26.26 19.12
N LEU A 34 -18.49 25.34 18.51
CA LEU A 34 -17.54 24.45 19.18
C LEU A 34 -16.15 24.60 18.56
N VAL A 35 -15.16 24.92 19.39
CA VAL A 35 -13.74 24.76 19.06
C VAL A 35 -13.20 23.60 19.87
N ALA A 36 -12.83 22.51 19.19
CA ALA A 36 -12.31 21.30 19.79
C ALA A 36 -10.79 21.24 19.64
N LYS A 37 -10.06 21.21 20.75
CA LYS A 37 -8.59 21.17 20.79
C LYS A 37 -8.12 19.83 21.33
N TYR A 38 -7.18 19.22 20.61
CA TYR A 38 -6.55 17.95 20.93
C TYR A 38 -5.05 18.16 21.01
N GLU A 39 -4.53 18.30 22.23
CA GLU A 39 -3.10 18.48 22.49
C GLU A 39 -2.47 17.12 22.81
N VAL A 40 -1.82 16.53 21.80
CA VAL A 40 -1.23 15.20 21.89
C VAL A 40 0.19 15.28 22.43
N SER A 41 0.50 14.53 23.47
CA SER A 41 1.82 14.46 24.09
C SER A 41 2.77 13.51 23.34
N THR A 42 4.06 13.60 23.64
CA THR A 42 5.07 12.64 23.13
C THR A 42 4.88 11.22 23.67
N GLN A 43 4.10 11.03 24.75
CA GLN A 43 3.71 9.72 25.27
C GLN A 43 2.40 9.19 24.65
N ALA A 44 1.89 9.83 23.60
CA ALA A 44 0.65 9.45 22.92
C ALA A 44 -0.61 9.52 23.80
N SER A 45 -0.61 10.37 24.83
CA SER A 45 -1.83 10.79 25.53
C SER A 45 -2.30 12.14 25.00
N ALA A 46 -3.60 12.42 25.03
CA ALA A 46 -4.16 13.69 24.58
C ALA A 46 -4.88 14.44 25.71
N ASN A 47 -4.58 15.72 25.85
CA ASN A 47 -5.46 16.64 26.58
C ASN A 47 -6.49 17.18 25.59
N VAL A 48 -7.78 17.06 25.94
CA VAL A 48 -8.89 17.48 25.09
C VAL A 48 -9.62 18.64 25.76
N THR A 49 -9.78 19.73 25.02
CA THR A 49 -10.53 20.91 25.44
C THR A 49 -11.61 21.22 24.41
N PHE A 50 -12.86 21.20 24.84
CA PHE A 50 -14.00 21.64 24.04
C PHE A 50 -14.48 23.00 24.54
N ASP A 51 -14.21 24.02 23.74
CA ASP A 51 -14.64 25.40 23.97
C ASP A 51 -16.01 25.61 23.29
N TYR A 52 -17.08 25.68 24.09
CA TYR A 52 -18.43 25.94 23.61
C TYR A 52 -18.83 27.40 23.77
N THR A 53 -19.51 27.94 22.76
CA THR A 53 -20.20 29.23 22.80
C THR A 53 -21.65 29.03 22.36
N ILE A 54 -22.60 29.34 23.24
CA ILE A 54 -24.05 29.32 22.94
C ILE A 54 -24.52 30.76 22.83
N GLU A 55 -25.00 31.17 21.66
CA GLU A 55 -25.59 32.48 21.40
C GLU A 55 -27.12 32.38 21.36
N ASN A 56 -27.82 33.20 22.14
CA ASN A 56 -29.27 33.28 22.11
C ASN A 56 -29.74 34.01 20.84
N LEU A 57 -30.51 33.34 19.97
CA LEU A 57 -31.07 33.97 18.77
C LEU A 57 -32.39 34.71 19.03
N LYS A 58 -33.03 34.44 20.18
CA LYS A 58 -34.29 35.07 20.63
C LYS A 58 -34.14 35.63 22.04
N SER A 59 -34.93 36.65 22.38
CA SER A 59 -34.78 37.37 23.66
C SER A 59 -35.43 36.65 24.84
N GLU A 60 -36.44 35.83 24.56
CA GLU A 60 -37.31 35.14 25.51
C GLU A 60 -36.88 33.71 25.86
N ILE A 61 -35.75 33.25 25.32
CA ILE A 61 -35.29 31.86 25.47
C ILE A 61 -34.02 31.80 26.33
N LEU A 62 -33.94 30.76 27.15
CA LEU A 62 -32.85 30.52 28.10
C LEU A 62 -32.40 29.06 28.02
N ALA A 63 -31.11 28.83 27.83
CA ALA A 63 -30.49 27.53 28.00
C ALA A 63 -30.24 27.26 29.50
N LYS A 64 -30.98 26.31 30.09
CA LYS A 64 -30.83 25.86 31.49
C LYS A 64 -29.91 24.65 31.65
N GLU A 65 -29.81 23.84 30.60
CA GLU A 65 -28.96 22.67 30.56
C GLU A 65 -28.40 22.49 29.15
N PHE A 66 -27.24 21.84 29.06
CA PHE A 66 -26.60 21.50 27.80
C PHE A 66 -26.16 20.03 27.85
N HIS A 67 -26.41 19.31 26.77
CA HIS A 67 -26.15 17.87 26.69
C HIS A 67 -25.09 17.64 25.63
N VAL A 68 -24.06 16.91 26.00
CA VAL A 68 -22.97 16.56 25.09
C VAL A 68 -22.79 15.05 25.06
N ASN A 69 -22.62 14.50 23.86
CA ASN A 69 -22.33 13.08 23.66
C ASN A 69 -20.96 12.94 22.99
N PHE A 70 -20.10 12.12 23.59
CA PHE A 70 -18.86 11.67 22.98
C PHE A 70 -18.93 10.17 22.74
N THR A 71 -18.86 9.74 21.47
CA THR A 71 -18.75 8.33 21.11
C THR A 71 -17.28 7.98 20.88
N TYR A 72 -16.82 6.88 21.46
CA TYR A 72 -15.43 6.38 21.36
C TYR A 72 -14.33 7.28 21.96
N LEU A 73 -14.70 8.35 22.67
CA LEU A 73 -13.80 9.10 23.54
C LEU A 73 -14.13 8.72 24.98
N LYS A 74 -13.19 8.15 25.71
CA LYS A 74 -13.30 7.74 27.11
C LYS A 74 -12.70 8.81 28.03
N PRO A 75 -13.46 9.85 28.39
CA PRO A 75 -12.91 10.96 29.15
C PRO A 75 -12.42 10.52 30.53
N LYS A 76 -11.16 10.80 30.84
CA LYS A 76 -10.62 10.73 32.20
C LYS A 76 -10.42 12.14 32.76
N ASN A 77 -10.58 12.31 34.07
CA ASN A 77 -10.42 13.60 34.75
C ASN A 77 -11.29 14.72 34.14
N LEU A 78 -12.53 14.40 33.77
CA LEU A 78 -13.44 15.35 33.14
C LEU A 78 -13.79 16.49 34.10
N SER A 79 -13.68 17.72 33.61
CA SER A 79 -14.07 18.94 34.32
C SER A 79 -14.81 19.86 33.37
N VAL A 80 -15.76 20.62 33.91
CA VAL A 80 -16.53 21.62 33.15
C VAL A 80 -16.38 22.96 33.84
N THR A 81 -15.97 24.00 33.11
CA THR A 81 -15.78 25.33 33.68
C THR A 81 -16.47 26.41 32.84
N GLN A 82 -16.98 27.45 33.50
CA GLN A 82 -17.52 28.66 32.88
C GLN A 82 -16.82 29.86 33.54
N ASN A 83 -16.11 30.67 32.75
CA ASN A 83 -15.33 31.82 33.23
C ASN A 83 -14.37 31.45 34.38
N GLY A 84 -13.73 30.28 34.31
CA GLY A 84 -12.80 29.78 35.32
C GLY A 84 -13.45 29.20 36.59
N LYS A 85 -14.79 29.16 36.69
CA LYS A 85 -15.52 28.51 37.78
C LYS A 85 -16.05 27.15 37.35
N GLU A 86 -15.99 26.16 38.22
CA GLU A 86 -16.49 24.81 37.95
C GLU A 86 -18.03 24.79 37.87
N LEU A 87 -18.56 24.07 36.87
CA LEU A 87 -19.99 23.84 36.69
C LEU A 87 -20.36 22.43 37.15
N LYS A 88 -21.58 22.27 37.66
CA LYS A 88 -22.13 20.96 37.95
C LYS A 88 -22.48 20.24 36.64
N PHE A 89 -22.08 18.98 36.56
CA PHE A 89 -22.43 18.10 35.45
C PHE A 89 -22.73 16.69 35.96
N ASN A 90 -23.49 15.93 35.18
CA ASN A 90 -23.69 14.50 35.36
C ASN A 90 -23.12 13.77 34.15
N LEU A 91 -22.32 12.73 34.38
CA LEU A 91 -21.76 11.85 33.35
C LEU A 91 -22.50 10.51 33.37
N THR A 92 -22.94 10.03 32.20
CA THR A 92 -23.55 8.70 32.03
C THR A 92 -22.86 7.97 30.88
N GLU A 93 -22.58 6.68 31.04
CA GLU A 93 -21.92 5.84 30.03
C GLU A 93 -22.90 4.79 29.49
N GLU A 94 -23.07 4.73 28.16
CA GLU A 94 -23.87 3.70 27.49
C GLU A 94 -23.18 3.25 26.19
N GLN A 95 -22.90 1.96 26.03
CA GLN A 95 -22.42 1.36 24.76
C GLN A 95 -21.31 2.17 24.04
N ASN A 96 -20.23 2.50 24.76
CA ASN A 96 -19.09 3.33 24.29
C ASN A 96 -19.42 4.80 23.95
N SER A 97 -20.55 5.30 24.44
CA SER A 97 -20.94 6.71 24.41
C SER A 97 -20.96 7.29 25.82
N TYR A 98 -20.46 8.51 25.95
CA TYR A 98 -20.40 9.25 27.21
C TYR A 98 -21.26 10.51 27.10
N TYR A 99 -22.31 10.57 27.90
CA TYR A 99 -23.28 11.65 27.95
C TYR A 99 -22.97 12.58 29.12
N VAL A 100 -22.63 13.83 28.83
CA VAL A 100 -22.39 14.88 29.82
C VAL A 100 -23.57 15.84 29.81
N LYS A 101 -24.34 15.83 30.90
CA LYS A 101 -25.40 16.80 31.15
C LYS A 101 -24.88 17.92 32.04
N ILE A 102 -24.73 19.12 31.47
CA ILE A 102 -24.26 20.34 32.14
C ILE A 102 -25.47 21.14 32.61
N ILE A 103 -25.41 21.67 33.83
CA ILE A 103 -26.50 22.46 34.43
C ILE A 103 -26.01 23.90 34.62
N PHE A 104 -26.77 24.87 34.10
CA PHE A 104 -26.51 26.29 34.29
C PHE A 104 -27.37 26.86 35.41
N GLU A 105 -26.74 27.34 36.48
CA GLU A 105 -27.44 27.88 37.66
C GLU A 105 -27.89 29.34 37.46
N ASP A 106 -27.23 30.09 36.57
CA ASP A 106 -27.47 31.49 36.27
C ASP A 106 -28.39 31.69 35.04
N ASP A 107 -29.16 32.78 35.05
CA ASP A 107 -30.02 33.20 33.94
C ASP A 107 -29.28 34.12 32.97
N LEU A 108 -29.32 33.78 31.68
CA LEU A 108 -28.77 34.61 30.59
C LEU A 108 -29.85 34.85 29.53
N TYR A 109 -30.49 36.02 29.61
CA TYR A 109 -31.57 36.46 28.71
C TYR A 109 -31.11 37.54 27.74
N GLY A 110 -31.80 37.62 26.58
CA GLY A 110 -31.57 38.64 25.56
C GLY A 110 -30.90 38.09 24.30
N GLN A 111 -31.39 38.53 23.15
CA GLN A 111 -30.84 38.19 21.84
C GLN A 111 -29.39 38.66 21.70
N GLY A 112 -28.54 37.80 21.14
CA GLY A 112 -27.10 38.04 20.96
C GLY A 112 -26.27 37.88 22.23
N LYS A 113 -26.86 37.49 23.37
CA LYS A 113 -26.08 37.12 24.55
C LYS A 113 -25.43 35.76 24.35
N THR A 114 -24.17 35.66 24.75
CA THR A 114 -23.35 34.47 24.60
C THR A 114 -22.99 33.86 25.95
N ARG A 115 -23.09 32.53 26.05
CA ARG A 115 -22.58 31.74 27.16
C ARG A 115 -21.38 30.93 26.69
N ASN A 116 -20.25 31.10 27.37
CA ASN A 116 -19.01 30.39 27.06
C ASN A 116 -18.67 29.43 28.19
N PHE A 117 -18.39 28.17 27.86
CA PHE A 117 -17.93 27.18 28.83
C PHE A 117 -16.99 26.18 28.16
N GLN A 118 -16.19 25.51 28.98
CA GLN A 118 -15.15 24.59 28.54
C GLN A 118 -15.37 23.22 29.19
N ILE A 119 -15.21 22.17 28.41
CA ILE A 119 -15.09 20.79 28.90
C ILE A 119 -13.65 20.37 28.69
N ASN A 120 -12.96 19.99 29.77
CA ASN A 120 -11.57 19.53 29.73
C ASN A 120 -11.49 18.09 30.24
N PHE A 121 -10.77 17.23 29.53
CA PHE A 121 -10.50 15.86 29.95
C PHE A 121 -9.22 15.31 29.30
N THR A 122 -8.73 14.20 29.81
CA THR A 122 -7.61 13.46 29.23
C THR A 122 -8.11 12.21 28.52
N GLU A 123 -7.54 11.88 27.37
CA GLU A 123 -7.86 10.72 26.54
C GLU A 123 -6.58 9.95 26.17
N GLU A 124 -6.64 8.63 26.15
CA GLU A 124 -5.48 7.77 25.90
C GLU A 124 -5.54 7.02 24.57
N ASN A 125 -6.71 6.94 23.93
CA ASN A 125 -6.89 6.15 22.70
C ASN A 125 -6.83 6.98 21.41
N ILE A 126 -6.75 8.31 21.50
CA ILE A 126 -6.68 9.18 20.30
C ILE A 126 -5.33 9.07 19.60
N ALA A 127 -4.25 8.84 20.34
CA ALA A 127 -2.91 8.77 19.79
C ALA A 127 -2.25 7.45 20.17
N LYS A 128 -1.47 6.90 19.26
CA LYS A 128 -0.76 5.65 19.46
C LYS A 128 0.61 5.70 18.81
N LYS A 129 1.62 5.28 19.58
CA LYS A 129 2.96 5.06 19.03
C LYS A 129 3.09 3.62 18.57
N THR A 130 3.22 3.44 17.27
CA THR A 130 3.26 2.16 16.58
C THR A 130 4.56 2.09 15.81
N GLY A 131 5.52 1.28 16.25
CA GLY A 131 6.85 1.22 15.65
C GLY A 131 7.55 2.60 15.63
N ASN A 132 7.74 3.13 14.42
CA ASN A 132 8.39 4.43 14.20
C ASN A 132 7.39 5.58 14.02
N ILE A 133 6.09 5.28 14.02
CA ILE A 133 5.03 6.22 13.66
C ILE A 133 4.22 6.60 14.91
N LEU A 134 3.88 7.88 15.03
CA LEU A 134 2.77 8.32 15.88
C LEU A 134 1.52 8.44 15.02
N GLU A 135 0.56 7.56 15.24
CA GLU A 135 -0.76 7.63 14.61
C GLU A 135 -1.74 8.33 15.54
N ILE A 136 -2.61 9.15 14.95
CA ILE A 136 -3.63 9.93 15.63
C ILE A 136 -4.95 9.67 14.92
N SER A 137 -5.98 9.32 15.68
CA SER A 137 -7.32 9.02 15.21
C SER A 137 -8.33 9.71 16.12
N ILE A 138 -8.92 10.79 15.62
CA ILE A 138 -9.98 11.54 16.29
C ILE A 138 -11.30 11.16 15.61
N PRO A 139 -12.25 10.53 16.34
CA PRO A 139 -13.53 10.14 15.78
C PRO A 139 -14.34 11.38 15.38
N LYS A 140 -15.26 11.20 14.42
CA LYS A 140 -16.27 12.22 14.12
C LYS A 140 -17.15 12.48 15.34
N LEU A 141 -17.55 13.74 15.53
CA LEU A 141 -18.47 14.12 16.60
C LEU A 141 -19.92 14.03 16.08
N ASN A 142 -20.74 13.18 16.71
CA ASN A 142 -22.16 13.09 16.39
C ASN A 142 -22.94 14.11 17.25
N SER A 143 -23.07 15.36 16.78
CA SER A 143 -23.90 16.37 17.45
C SER A 143 -24.83 17.09 16.48
N ILE A 144 -26.14 16.96 16.68
CA ILE A 144 -27.16 17.47 15.76
C ILE A 144 -27.29 19.01 15.83
N ASP A 145 -26.71 19.64 16.86
CA ASP A 145 -26.98 21.03 17.26
C ASP A 145 -25.72 21.94 17.30
N ILE A 146 -24.73 21.71 16.43
CA ILE A 146 -23.53 22.57 16.28
C ILE A 146 -23.59 23.31 14.94
N ASP A 147 -23.56 24.65 14.98
CA ASP A 147 -23.62 25.51 13.78
C ASP A 147 -22.24 25.85 13.23
N VAL A 148 -21.25 26.07 14.11
CA VAL A 148 -19.88 26.41 13.74
C VAL A 148 -18.94 25.46 14.47
N PHE A 149 -18.05 24.82 13.71
CA PHE A 149 -17.14 23.81 14.24
C PHE A 149 -15.72 24.00 13.72
N GLU A 150 -14.77 24.00 14.65
CA GLU A 150 -13.33 24.00 14.36
C GLU A 150 -12.64 22.90 15.18
N ASN A 151 -11.78 22.12 14.53
CA ASN A 151 -10.90 21.17 15.19
C ASN A 151 -9.46 21.67 15.13
N HIS A 152 -8.76 21.59 16.26
CA HIS A 152 -7.36 21.91 16.40
C HIS A 152 -6.63 20.65 16.86
N LEU A 153 -5.78 20.10 16.00
CA LEU A 153 -4.83 19.07 16.38
C LEU A 153 -3.48 19.72 16.65
N ILE A 154 -3.00 19.61 17.89
CA ILE A 154 -1.76 20.24 18.34
C ILE A 154 -0.80 19.12 18.74
N ILE A 155 0.39 19.14 18.16
CA ILE A 155 1.45 18.15 18.42
C ILE A 155 2.80 18.82 18.71
N PRO A 156 3.69 18.21 19.49
CA PRO A 156 5.05 18.67 19.68
C PRO A 156 5.82 18.68 18.36
N SER A 157 6.63 19.71 18.12
CA SER A 157 7.48 19.82 16.92
C SER A 157 8.54 18.72 16.84
N SER A 158 8.83 18.04 17.96
CA SER A 158 9.76 16.90 18.05
C SER A 158 9.18 15.56 17.60
N THR A 159 7.90 15.51 17.20
CA THR A 159 7.17 14.28 16.87
C THR A 159 7.67 13.60 15.58
N GLY A 160 8.35 14.35 14.71
CA GLY A 160 8.81 13.89 13.40
C GLY A 160 8.01 14.51 12.25
N PRO A 161 8.36 14.19 10.99
CA PRO A 161 7.68 14.76 9.82
C PRO A 161 6.25 14.25 9.71
N LEU A 162 5.38 15.05 9.11
CA LEU A 162 4.01 14.65 8.77
C LEU A 162 4.05 13.60 7.65
N ALA A 163 3.56 12.40 7.91
CA ALA A 163 3.40 11.36 6.90
C ALA A 163 2.10 11.54 6.10
N TYR A 164 0.98 11.71 6.81
CA TYR A 164 -0.30 12.06 6.20
C TYR A 164 -1.23 12.72 7.22
N VAL A 165 -2.20 13.47 6.73
CA VAL A 165 -3.33 13.99 7.50
C VAL A 165 -4.57 14.07 6.63
N THR A 166 -5.69 13.67 7.20
CA THR A 166 -7.03 13.72 6.62
C THR A 166 -7.96 14.36 7.65
N PRO A 167 -8.84 15.31 7.24
CA PRO A 167 -9.06 15.81 5.88
C PRO A 167 -7.88 16.61 5.32
N SER A 168 -7.77 16.71 3.99
CA SER A 168 -6.66 17.38 3.30
C SER A 168 -6.71 18.91 3.33
N LYS A 169 -7.88 19.50 3.65
CA LYS A 169 -8.03 20.96 3.82
C LYS A 169 -7.86 21.33 5.29
N TYR A 170 -6.74 21.97 5.60
CA TYR A 170 -6.41 22.49 6.93
C TYR A 170 -5.51 23.71 6.83
N GLU A 171 -5.54 24.54 7.87
CA GLU A 171 -4.53 25.56 8.12
C GLU A 171 -3.43 24.95 9.00
N ARG A 172 -2.17 25.29 8.75
CA ARG A 172 -1.02 24.80 9.52
C ARG A 172 -0.26 25.96 10.13
N ASN A 173 -0.15 25.96 11.45
CA ASN A 173 0.59 26.96 12.21
C ASN A 173 1.74 26.27 12.95
N GLU A 174 2.90 26.93 13.01
CA GLU A 174 4.03 26.46 13.81
C GLU A 174 4.45 27.56 14.79
N ASN A 175 4.64 27.18 16.05
CA ASN A 175 5.09 28.09 17.09
C ASN A 175 6.33 27.56 17.82
N GLY A 176 7.31 27.01 17.09
CA GLY A 176 8.63 26.56 17.59
C GLY A 176 8.61 25.34 18.51
N GLU A 177 7.65 25.27 19.44
CA GLU A 177 7.42 24.15 20.35
C GLU A 177 6.39 23.19 19.77
N ASN A 178 5.30 23.70 19.19
CA ASN A 178 4.20 22.89 18.66
C ASN A 178 3.89 23.18 17.18
N ILE A 179 3.28 22.19 16.54
CA ILE A 179 2.65 22.30 15.23
C ILE A 179 1.14 22.14 15.46
N GLU A 180 0.37 23.09 14.95
CA GLU A 180 -1.09 23.10 15.04
C GLU A 180 -1.68 22.93 13.63
N PHE A 181 -2.64 22.01 13.52
CA PHE A 181 -3.47 21.78 12.35
C PHE A 181 -4.91 22.19 12.67
N VAL A 182 -5.43 23.18 11.94
CA VAL A 182 -6.78 23.72 12.15
C VAL A 182 -7.68 23.31 10.99
N PHE A 183 -8.76 22.60 11.31
CA PHE A 183 -9.76 22.13 10.36
C PHE A 183 -11.06 22.89 10.60
N LYS A 184 -11.56 23.57 9.55
CA LYS A 184 -12.77 24.41 9.62
C LYS A 184 -13.83 23.88 8.65
N GLY A 185 -15.09 24.04 9.03
CA GLY A 185 -16.25 23.81 8.17
C GLY A 185 -16.85 22.40 8.26
N GLN A 186 -17.81 22.13 7.39
CA GLN A 186 -18.67 20.93 7.49
C GLN A 186 -17.91 19.62 7.27
N ASN A 187 -16.86 19.62 6.44
CA ASN A 187 -16.08 18.42 6.15
C ASN A 187 -15.33 17.84 7.37
N SER A 188 -14.87 18.68 8.32
CA SER A 188 -14.21 18.20 9.54
C SER A 188 -15.19 17.61 10.54
N PHE A 189 -16.47 17.97 10.42
CA PHE A 189 -17.55 17.40 11.22
C PHE A 189 -17.92 15.99 10.73
N ASP A 190 -17.93 15.79 9.41
CA ASP A 190 -18.49 14.57 8.79
C ASP A 190 -17.54 13.35 8.76
N SER A 191 -16.21 13.54 8.75
CA SER A 191 -15.24 12.46 8.48
C SER A 191 -14.24 12.13 9.60
N GLY A 192 -14.26 12.85 10.73
CA GLY A 192 -13.21 12.74 11.77
C GLY A 192 -11.82 13.20 11.27
N ILE A 193 -10.79 13.03 12.09
CA ILE A 193 -9.39 13.37 11.73
C ILE A 193 -8.51 12.14 11.90
N LYS A 194 -7.70 11.83 10.88
CA LYS A 194 -6.64 10.83 10.95
C LYS A 194 -5.32 11.48 10.55
N ALA A 195 -4.28 11.31 11.36
CA ALA A 195 -2.95 11.82 11.05
C ALA A 195 -1.87 10.82 11.45
N ALA A 196 -0.76 10.82 10.73
CA ALA A 196 0.41 10.03 11.09
C ALA A 196 1.68 10.86 10.95
N PHE A 197 2.61 10.65 11.87
CA PHE A 197 3.90 11.35 11.92
C PHE A 197 5.05 10.35 12.01
N GLY A 198 6.06 10.56 11.17
CA GLY A 198 7.24 9.71 11.00
C GLY A 198 7.60 9.55 9.52
N GLU A 199 8.84 9.17 9.22
CA GLU A 199 9.32 9.08 7.83
C GLU A 199 8.79 7.85 7.08
N PHE A 200 8.78 6.70 7.77
CA PHE A 200 8.34 5.42 7.24
C PHE A 200 8.10 4.43 8.38
N GLN A 201 7.24 3.44 8.14
CA GLN A 201 7.04 2.32 9.05
C GLN A 201 7.93 1.14 8.65
N VAL A 202 8.45 0.40 9.63
CA VAL A 202 9.23 -0.82 9.38
C VAL A 202 8.51 -2.02 9.96
N PHE A 203 8.35 -3.05 9.13
CA PHE A 203 7.97 -4.38 9.56
C PHE A 203 9.12 -5.36 9.35
N GLU A 204 9.34 -6.24 10.32
CA GLU A 204 10.07 -7.49 10.14
C GLU A 204 9.08 -8.58 9.75
N PHE A 205 9.48 -9.46 8.85
CA PHE A 205 8.65 -10.58 8.42
C PHE A 205 9.39 -11.91 8.36
N ASN A 206 8.63 -12.98 8.57
CA ASN A 206 9.01 -14.36 8.33
C ASN A 206 7.86 -15.07 7.63
N LEU A 207 8.10 -15.56 6.41
CA LEU A 207 7.10 -16.13 5.51
C LEU A 207 7.49 -17.58 5.19
N ASN A 208 6.59 -18.52 5.51
CA ASN A 208 6.76 -19.94 5.19
C ASN A 208 5.99 -20.30 3.91
N TYR A 209 6.71 -20.85 2.94
CA TYR A 209 6.15 -21.34 1.67
C TYR A 209 6.22 -22.86 1.64
N ASN A 210 5.07 -23.52 1.76
CA ASN A 210 4.98 -24.98 1.78
C ASN A 210 4.77 -25.52 0.36
N LEU A 211 5.87 -25.80 -0.34
CA LEU A 211 5.89 -26.28 -1.71
C LEU A 211 5.72 -27.80 -1.78
N LYS A 212 4.86 -28.27 -2.69
CA LYS A 212 4.64 -29.69 -2.94
C LYS A 212 4.74 -29.99 -4.42
N ASN A 213 5.61 -30.94 -4.78
CA ASN A 213 5.61 -31.53 -6.10
C ASN A 213 4.68 -32.75 -6.13
N GLU A 214 3.54 -32.64 -6.81
CA GLU A 214 2.60 -33.76 -6.94
C GLU A 214 2.95 -34.72 -8.09
N SER A 215 3.95 -34.36 -8.91
CA SER A 215 4.39 -35.14 -10.07
C SER A 215 5.41 -36.21 -9.71
N THR A 216 5.48 -37.25 -10.53
CA THR A 216 6.52 -38.29 -10.51
C THR A 216 7.83 -37.84 -11.15
N LYS A 217 7.89 -36.62 -11.71
CA LYS A 217 9.10 -36.00 -12.26
C LYS A 217 9.54 -34.83 -11.40
N SER A 218 10.83 -34.50 -11.43
CA SER A 218 11.31 -33.26 -10.83
C SER A 218 10.72 -32.07 -11.58
N GLN A 219 10.34 -31.02 -10.85
CA GLN A 219 9.85 -29.77 -11.43
C GLN A 219 10.40 -28.57 -10.67
N ASN A 220 10.40 -27.42 -11.33
CA ASN A 220 10.65 -26.15 -10.68
C ASN A 220 9.32 -25.54 -10.28
N LEU A 221 9.20 -25.12 -9.03
CA LEU A 221 8.06 -24.36 -8.52
C LEU A 221 8.53 -22.97 -8.14
N ASP A 222 7.71 -21.98 -8.45
CA ASP A 222 7.96 -20.60 -8.08
C ASP A 222 7.25 -20.26 -6.75
N ILE A 223 7.87 -19.37 -5.99
CA ILE A 223 7.18 -18.58 -4.98
C ILE A 223 7.29 -17.11 -5.36
N ALA A 224 6.24 -16.35 -5.09
CA ALA A 224 6.31 -14.89 -5.11
C ALA A 224 6.71 -14.40 -3.73
N VAL A 225 7.82 -13.67 -3.66
CA VAL A 225 8.24 -12.95 -2.45
C VAL A 225 7.85 -11.47 -2.57
N PRO A 226 7.64 -10.77 -1.44
CA PRO A 226 7.26 -9.35 -1.48
C PRO A 226 8.19 -8.52 -2.36
N PRO A 227 7.66 -7.80 -3.38
CA PRO A 227 8.46 -6.95 -4.24
C PRO A 227 8.56 -5.53 -3.67
N ASP A 228 9.47 -4.72 -4.20
CA ASP A 228 9.39 -3.26 -4.04
C ASP A 228 8.18 -2.71 -4.80
N THR A 229 7.55 -1.68 -4.24
CA THR A 229 6.47 -0.91 -4.88
C THR A 229 6.68 0.58 -4.58
N PRO A 230 5.95 1.51 -5.23
CA PRO A 230 6.08 2.94 -4.89
C PRO A 230 5.91 3.22 -3.39
N TYR A 231 5.13 2.38 -2.70
CA TYR A 231 4.83 2.48 -1.28
C TYR A 231 5.70 1.59 -0.38
N GLN A 232 6.59 0.73 -0.92
CA GLN A 232 7.43 -0.12 -0.09
C GLN A 232 8.83 -0.43 -0.65
N ASN A 233 9.79 -0.62 0.26
CA ASN A 233 11.11 -1.21 -0.03
C ASN A 233 11.31 -2.49 0.76
N VAL A 234 11.68 -3.57 0.11
CA VAL A 234 11.85 -4.91 0.69
C VAL A 234 13.32 -5.30 0.76
N TYR A 235 13.70 -5.89 1.89
CA TYR A 235 15.03 -6.40 2.19
C TYR A 235 14.95 -7.88 2.56
N LEU A 236 15.35 -8.78 1.66
CA LEU A 236 15.38 -10.23 1.88
C LEU A 236 16.69 -10.62 2.59
N THR A 237 16.66 -10.70 3.91
CA THR A 237 17.88 -10.93 4.71
C THR A 237 18.24 -12.40 4.84
N LYS A 238 17.25 -13.31 4.74
CA LYS A 238 17.48 -14.74 4.89
C LYS A 238 16.53 -15.57 4.04
N LEU A 239 17.09 -16.54 3.33
CA LEU A 239 16.37 -17.64 2.71
C LEU A 239 16.84 -18.97 3.32
N SER A 240 15.92 -19.88 3.62
CA SER A 240 16.30 -21.22 4.12
C SER A 240 16.92 -22.13 3.04
N THR A 241 16.75 -21.79 1.77
CA THR A 241 17.37 -22.47 0.63
C THR A 241 17.60 -21.44 -0.47
N ASP A 242 18.73 -21.50 -1.15
CA ASP A 242 18.99 -20.70 -2.34
C ASP A 242 18.07 -21.12 -3.51
N PRO A 243 17.50 -20.15 -4.25
CA PRO A 243 16.72 -20.43 -5.45
C PRO A 243 17.62 -20.88 -6.60
N VAL A 244 17.08 -21.67 -7.53
CA VAL A 244 17.78 -22.02 -8.77
C VAL A 244 17.73 -20.90 -9.81
N LYS A 245 16.74 -20.01 -9.68
CA LYS A 245 16.53 -18.85 -10.55
C LYS A 245 15.69 -17.82 -9.79
N SER A 246 16.01 -16.55 -9.97
CA SER A 246 15.15 -15.44 -9.58
C SER A 246 14.81 -14.61 -10.81
N ARG A 247 13.63 -14.01 -10.85
CA ARG A 247 13.20 -13.13 -11.94
C ARG A 247 12.08 -12.21 -11.47
N LYS A 248 11.78 -11.19 -12.26
CA LYS A 248 10.50 -10.47 -12.20
C LYS A 248 9.51 -11.00 -13.23
N ASP A 249 8.22 -10.97 -12.92
CA ASP A 249 7.15 -11.17 -13.91
C ASP A 249 6.68 -9.84 -14.53
N GLU A 250 5.62 -9.88 -15.32
CA GLU A 250 5.08 -8.70 -16.05
C GLU A 250 4.45 -7.65 -15.13
N ASP A 251 3.97 -8.07 -13.96
CA ASP A 251 3.35 -7.21 -12.95
C ASP A 251 4.37 -6.63 -11.96
N GLY A 252 5.59 -7.18 -11.97
CA GLY A 252 6.72 -6.75 -11.15
C GLY A 252 6.96 -7.61 -9.91
N ASN A 253 6.25 -8.73 -9.75
CA ASN A 253 6.47 -9.65 -8.64
C ASN A 253 7.85 -10.27 -8.71
N TRP A 254 8.46 -10.48 -7.54
CA TRP A 254 9.74 -11.16 -7.43
C TRP A 254 9.50 -12.66 -7.29
N LEU A 255 9.85 -13.42 -8.33
CA LEU A 255 9.63 -14.86 -8.39
C LEU A 255 10.94 -15.61 -8.15
N LEU A 256 10.94 -16.47 -7.13
CA LEU A 256 12.05 -17.35 -6.78
C LEU A 256 11.70 -18.80 -7.13
N SER A 257 12.47 -19.41 -8.02
CA SER A 257 12.26 -20.78 -8.47
C SER A 257 13.04 -21.78 -7.63
N PHE A 258 12.39 -22.87 -7.22
CA PHE A 258 12.98 -23.98 -6.48
C PHE A 258 12.77 -25.30 -7.20
N LYS A 259 13.84 -26.08 -7.36
CA LYS A 259 13.76 -27.44 -7.92
C LYS A 259 13.34 -28.44 -6.85
N LEU A 260 12.23 -29.11 -7.06
CA LEU A 260 11.74 -30.20 -6.21
C LEU A 260 11.89 -31.55 -6.92
N LYS A 261 12.33 -32.56 -6.17
CA LYS A 261 12.35 -33.97 -6.57
C LYS A 261 10.92 -34.51 -6.73
N PRO A 262 10.73 -35.67 -7.40
CA PRO A 262 9.43 -36.31 -7.49
C PRO A 262 8.80 -36.49 -6.10
N LEU A 263 7.52 -36.11 -5.97
CA LEU A 263 6.73 -36.28 -4.73
C LEU A 263 7.30 -35.55 -3.49
N GLU A 264 8.27 -34.67 -3.66
CA GLU A 264 8.90 -33.93 -2.56
C GLU A 264 7.95 -32.87 -1.99
N GLN A 265 7.91 -32.76 -0.67
CA GLN A 265 7.37 -31.62 0.07
C GLN A 265 8.54 -30.86 0.68
N LYS A 266 8.53 -29.54 0.54
CA LYS A 266 9.59 -28.67 1.00
C LYS A 266 9.03 -27.35 1.50
N THR A 267 9.43 -26.95 2.70
CA THR A 267 9.15 -25.61 3.21
C THR A 267 10.34 -24.69 2.94
N VAL A 268 10.10 -23.61 2.22
CA VAL A 268 11.05 -22.51 2.03
C VAL A 268 10.65 -21.39 2.99
N VAL A 269 11.61 -20.89 3.77
CA VAL A 269 11.40 -19.80 4.72
C VAL A 269 12.13 -18.58 4.19
N VAL A 270 11.41 -17.48 4.03
CA VAL A 270 11.94 -16.18 3.60
C VAL A 270 11.74 -15.20 4.75
N SER A 271 12.82 -14.56 5.19
CA SER A 271 12.79 -13.56 6.25
C SER A 271 13.43 -12.26 5.77
N GLY A 272 12.95 -11.15 6.32
CA GLY A 272 13.35 -9.84 5.86
C GLY A 272 12.70 -8.69 6.59
N PHE A 273 12.92 -7.51 6.06
CA PHE A 273 12.31 -6.27 6.51
C PHE A 273 11.64 -5.56 5.35
N VAL A 274 10.61 -4.79 5.64
CA VAL A 274 9.99 -3.88 4.67
C VAL A 274 9.90 -2.49 5.28
N GLN A 275 10.23 -1.46 4.49
CA GLN A 275 9.88 -0.07 4.78
C GLN A 275 8.60 0.28 4.03
N LEU A 276 7.62 0.84 4.72
CA LEU A 276 6.37 1.34 4.14
C LEU A 276 6.35 2.87 4.18
N PHE A 277 5.80 3.47 3.13
CA PHE A 277 5.75 4.90 2.92
C PHE A 277 4.30 5.33 2.66
N SER A 278 3.91 6.50 3.13
CA SER A 278 2.55 7.05 2.94
C SER A 278 2.36 7.70 1.57
N ASP A 279 3.46 8.17 0.98
CA ASP A 279 3.49 8.77 -0.35
C ASP A 279 4.31 7.90 -1.31
N PRO A 280 3.89 7.81 -2.60
CA PRO A 280 4.59 7.01 -3.59
C PRO A 280 5.97 7.59 -3.88
N ARG A 281 6.99 6.72 -3.89
CA ARG A 281 8.35 7.07 -4.25
C ARG A 281 8.64 6.69 -5.70
N SER A 282 9.63 7.37 -6.28
CA SER A 282 10.09 7.06 -7.63
C SER A 282 10.76 5.69 -7.66
N LEU A 283 10.15 4.75 -8.37
CA LEU A 283 10.74 3.49 -8.81
C LEU A 283 11.01 3.54 -10.32
N THR A 284 11.52 2.44 -10.86
CA THR A 284 11.58 2.29 -12.32
C THR A 284 10.18 2.34 -12.92
N LEU A 285 10.03 3.13 -13.98
CA LEU A 285 8.76 3.25 -14.68
C LEU A 285 8.43 1.91 -15.38
N PRO A 286 7.21 1.40 -15.21
CA PRO A 286 6.73 0.28 -15.99
C PRO A 286 6.75 0.62 -17.48
N THR A 287 6.86 -0.40 -18.34
CA THR A 287 6.75 -0.19 -19.78
C THR A 287 5.31 0.21 -20.15
N PRO A 288 5.09 1.00 -21.21
CA PRO A 288 3.74 1.32 -21.67
C PRO A 288 2.90 0.06 -21.93
N GLN A 289 3.50 -1.01 -22.43
CA GLN A 289 2.81 -2.28 -22.63
C GLN A 289 2.36 -2.92 -21.32
N SER A 290 3.21 -2.94 -20.29
CA SER A 290 2.85 -3.46 -18.96
C SER A 290 1.67 -2.66 -18.35
N ILE A 291 1.66 -1.33 -18.52
CA ILE A 291 0.53 -0.50 -18.10
C ILE A 291 -0.74 -0.87 -18.87
N LEU A 292 -0.68 -1.02 -20.19
CA LEU A 292 -1.86 -1.36 -21.01
C LEU A 292 -2.39 -2.77 -20.77
N ASN A 293 -1.54 -3.72 -20.37
CA ASN A 293 -2.00 -5.07 -20.00
C ASN A 293 -2.95 -5.06 -18.80
N ASN A 294 -2.92 -4.00 -17.97
CA ASN A 294 -3.79 -3.80 -16.81
C ASN A 294 -5.17 -3.21 -17.17
N LEU A 295 -5.62 -3.37 -18.42
CA LEU A 295 -6.96 -3.04 -18.88
C LEU A 295 -7.81 -4.27 -19.21
N GLY A 296 -7.22 -5.46 -19.21
CA GLY A 296 -7.88 -6.67 -19.71
C GLY A 296 -8.99 -7.23 -18.81
N ASP A 297 -9.92 -7.96 -19.43
CA ASP A 297 -10.96 -8.78 -18.80
C ASP A 297 -10.37 -10.08 -18.22
N THR A 298 -10.89 -10.52 -17.07
CA THR A 298 -10.52 -11.81 -16.47
C THR A 298 -11.72 -12.50 -15.82
N ARG A 299 -11.50 -13.67 -15.20
CA ARG A 299 -12.55 -14.41 -14.51
C ARG A 299 -13.22 -13.59 -13.41
N PHE A 300 -12.47 -12.79 -12.66
CA PHE A 300 -12.99 -11.96 -11.56
C PHE A 300 -13.17 -10.48 -11.91
N TRP A 301 -12.46 -9.98 -12.91
CA TRP A 301 -12.56 -8.60 -13.41
C TRP A 301 -13.29 -8.59 -14.74
N GLN A 302 -14.62 -8.69 -14.69
CA GLN A 302 -15.45 -8.83 -15.88
C GLN A 302 -15.71 -7.47 -16.55
N THR A 303 -14.67 -6.86 -17.11
CA THR A 303 -14.68 -5.52 -17.71
C THR A 303 -15.64 -5.39 -18.88
N ASP A 304 -15.88 -6.49 -19.60
CA ASP A 304 -16.75 -6.50 -20.79
C ASP A 304 -18.23 -6.74 -20.45
N ASP A 305 -18.57 -7.01 -19.18
CA ASP A 305 -19.95 -7.21 -18.75
C ASP A 305 -20.78 -5.93 -18.93
N LYS A 306 -22.04 -6.08 -19.34
CA LYS A 306 -22.92 -4.95 -19.61
C LYS A 306 -23.14 -4.06 -18.37
N ALA A 307 -23.31 -4.64 -17.18
CA ALA A 307 -23.52 -3.86 -15.97
C ALA A 307 -22.28 -3.05 -15.60
N ILE A 308 -21.09 -3.61 -15.82
CA ILE A 308 -19.81 -2.96 -15.56
C ILE A 308 -19.56 -1.82 -16.55
N THR A 309 -19.78 -2.07 -17.85
CA THR A 309 -19.61 -1.05 -18.90
C THR A 309 -20.63 0.09 -18.77
N ASP A 310 -21.87 -0.19 -18.37
CA ASP A 310 -22.87 0.86 -18.09
C ASP A 310 -22.41 1.77 -16.93
N LEU A 311 -21.90 1.18 -15.83
CA LEU A 311 -21.35 1.94 -14.69
C LEU A 311 -20.10 2.74 -15.08
N ALA A 312 -19.20 2.16 -15.87
CA ALA A 312 -18.00 2.85 -16.35
C ALA A 312 -18.35 4.09 -17.19
N ASN A 313 -19.36 3.97 -18.06
CA ASN A 313 -19.86 5.09 -18.87
C ASN A 313 -20.54 6.19 -18.04
N GLU A 314 -21.19 5.83 -16.94
CA GLU A 314 -21.82 6.77 -16.01
C GLU A 314 -20.78 7.50 -15.15
N LEU A 315 -19.90 6.74 -14.48
CA LEU A 315 -19.01 7.25 -13.43
C LEU A 315 -17.72 7.87 -13.99
N LYS A 316 -17.13 7.31 -15.06
CA LYS A 316 -15.98 7.84 -15.84
C LYS A 316 -14.66 8.11 -15.11
N THR A 317 -14.67 8.61 -13.89
CA THR A 317 -13.48 9.02 -13.14
C THR A 317 -13.19 8.06 -12.00
N VAL A 318 -11.90 7.94 -11.63
CA VAL A 318 -11.47 7.04 -10.54
C VAL A 318 -12.15 7.40 -9.21
N ASP A 319 -12.32 8.69 -8.93
CA ASP A 319 -12.98 9.19 -7.71
C ASP A 319 -14.47 8.83 -7.65
N GLU A 320 -15.21 9.04 -8.74
CA GLU A 320 -16.64 8.70 -8.80
C GLU A 320 -16.86 7.18 -8.71
N ILE A 321 -16.00 6.40 -9.38
CA ILE A 321 -16.00 4.93 -9.30
C ILE A 321 -15.70 4.46 -7.88
N TYR A 322 -14.66 5.01 -7.25
CA TYR A 322 -14.30 4.67 -5.88
C TYR A 322 -15.45 4.94 -4.90
N LYS A 323 -16.03 6.15 -4.95
CA LYS A 323 -17.19 6.53 -4.11
C LYS A 323 -18.39 5.63 -4.33
N TYR A 324 -18.65 5.24 -5.58
CA TYR A 324 -19.71 4.29 -5.89
C TYR A 324 -19.48 2.94 -5.20
N VAL A 325 -18.27 2.38 -5.29
CA VAL A 325 -17.93 1.09 -4.66
C VAL A 325 -18.09 1.15 -3.14
N VAL A 326 -17.50 2.17 -2.50
CA VAL A 326 -17.57 2.39 -1.04
C VAL A 326 -19.03 2.48 -0.56
N LYS A 327 -19.89 3.18 -1.31
CA LYS A 327 -21.31 3.37 -0.98
C LYS A 327 -22.17 2.14 -1.24
N THR A 328 -21.82 1.33 -2.25
CA THR A 328 -22.66 0.24 -2.75
C THR A 328 -22.45 -1.04 -1.95
N LEU A 329 -21.20 -1.42 -1.71
CA LEU A 329 -20.86 -2.68 -1.06
C LEU A 329 -20.90 -2.57 0.47
N LYS A 330 -21.28 -3.65 1.14
CA LYS A 330 -21.23 -3.79 2.60
C LYS A 330 -20.37 -4.99 2.97
N TYR A 331 -19.41 -4.75 3.85
CA TYR A 331 -18.48 -5.77 4.30
C TYR A 331 -19.16 -6.80 5.22
N ASP A 332 -18.96 -8.09 4.94
CA ASP A 332 -19.51 -9.19 5.74
C ASP A 332 -18.41 -9.94 6.50
N PHE A 333 -18.24 -9.56 7.77
CA PHE A 333 -17.29 -10.19 8.68
C PHE A 333 -17.51 -11.70 8.87
N ASN A 334 -18.72 -12.22 8.64
CA ASN A 334 -19.00 -13.65 8.80
C ASN A 334 -18.43 -14.50 7.65
N ARG A 335 -18.17 -13.87 6.50
CA ARG A 335 -17.51 -14.52 5.36
C ARG A 335 -15.99 -14.55 5.48
N VAL A 336 -15.39 -13.96 6.51
CA VAL A 336 -13.92 -13.99 6.69
C VAL A 336 -13.48 -15.38 7.13
N ASN A 337 -13.28 -16.28 6.17
CA ASN A 337 -12.77 -17.63 6.40
C ASN A 337 -11.96 -18.13 5.18
N PRO A 338 -11.01 -19.06 5.37
CA PRO A 338 -10.14 -19.53 4.29
C PRO A 338 -10.83 -20.30 3.14
N GLN A 339 -12.11 -20.66 3.30
CA GLN A 339 -12.88 -21.41 2.29
C GLN A 339 -13.90 -20.55 1.56
N SER A 340 -13.90 -19.23 1.81
CA SER A 340 -14.82 -18.32 1.16
C SER A 340 -14.53 -18.21 -0.33
N GLU A 341 -15.58 -18.37 -1.12
CA GLU A 341 -15.55 -18.16 -2.56
C GLU A 341 -15.39 -16.66 -2.87
N ARG A 342 -14.42 -16.30 -3.70
CA ARG A 342 -14.32 -14.96 -4.31
C ARG A 342 -15.40 -14.80 -5.38
N PHE A 343 -16.18 -13.74 -5.31
CA PHE A 343 -17.32 -13.53 -6.21
C PHE A 343 -16.93 -12.91 -7.55
N GLY A 344 -15.90 -12.06 -7.58
CA GLY A 344 -15.64 -11.19 -8.73
C GLY A 344 -16.63 -10.02 -8.82
N SER A 345 -16.41 -9.13 -9.80
CA SER A 345 -17.12 -7.85 -9.89
C SER A 345 -18.64 -7.97 -10.12
N VAL A 346 -19.09 -8.81 -11.05
CA VAL A 346 -20.51 -8.90 -11.41
C VAL A 346 -21.34 -9.52 -10.29
N LYS A 347 -20.86 -10.61 -9.68
CA LYS A 347 -21.56 -11.24 -8.56
C LYS A 347 -21.51 -10.37 -7.30
N ALA A 348 -20.45 -9.56 -7.11
CA ALA A 348 -20.41 -8.55 -6.05
C ALA A 348 -21.53 -7.52 -6.17
N LEU A 349 -21.88 -7.05 -7.38
CA LEU A 349 -23.04 -6.16 -7.58
C LEU A 349 -24.37 -6.82 -7.19
N GLN A 350 -24.52 -8.11 -7.50
CA GLN A 350 -25.73 -8.86 -7.17
C GLN A 350 -25.83 -9.15 -5.66
N GLN A 351 -24.70 -9.38 -5.01
CA GLN A 351 -24.57 -9.73 -3.59
C GLN A 351 -23.88 -8.62 -2.79
N TYR A 352 -24.27 -7.37 -3.04
CA TYR A 352 -23.63 -6.17 -2.50
C TYR A 352 -23.57 -6.13 -0.97
N ASN A 353 -24.47 -6.82 -0.28
CA ASN A 353 -24.53 -6.84 1.18
C ASN A 353 -23.65 -7.92 1.84
N SER A 354 -22.91 -8.68 1.05
CA SER A 354 -22.08 -9.78 1.52
C SER A 354 -20.73 -9.73 0.81
N ALA A 355 -20.01 -8.61 0.87
CA ALA A 355 -18.72 -8.44 0.19
C ALA A 355 -17.53 -8.64 1.15
N LEU A 356 -16.41 -9.15 0.63
CA LEU A 356 -15.09 -9.15 1.26
C LEU A 356 -14.16 -8.16 0.54
N CYS A 357 -12.94 -7.94 1.06
CA CYS A 357 -11.96 -7.03 0.46
C CYS A 357 -11.66 -7.34 -1.02
N THR A 358 -11.70 -8.62 -1.40
CA THR A 358 -11.58 -9.05 -2.79
C THR A 358 -12.73 -8.54 -3.65
N GLU A 359 -13.97 -8.56 -3.18
CA GLU A 359 -15.12 -8.06 -3.96
C GLU A 359 -15.11 -6.54 -4.12
N PHE A 360 -14.69 -5.81 -3.08
CA PHE A 360 -14.47 -4.36 -3.18
C PHE A 360 -13.40 -4.03 -4.22
N THR A 361 -12.28 -4.75 -4.18
CA THR A 361 -11.17 -4.59 -5.14
C THR A 361 -11.58 -4.99 -6.55
N ASP A 362 -12.26 -6.13 -6.72
CA ASP A 362 -12.70 -6.64 -8.02
C ASP A 362 -13.68 -5.70 -8.72
N LEU A 363 -14.68 -5.19 -7.97
CA LEU A 363 -15.66 -4.27 -8.53
C LEU A 363 -15.00 -2.96 -8.95
N PHE A 364 -14.11 -2.42 -8.12
CA PHE A 364 -13.35 -1.22 -8.45
C PHE A 364 -12.49 -1.42 -9.70
N ILE A 365 -11.73 -2.52 -9.77
CA ILE A 365 -10.89 -2.86 -10.93
C ILE A 365 -11.73 -2.96 -12.20
N ALA A 366 -12.83 -3.73 -12.17
CA ALA A 366 -13.61 -3.99 -13.37
C ALA A 366 -14.23 -2.71 -13.96
N ILE A 367 -14.83 -1.85 -13.11
CA ILE A 367 -15.42 -0.58 -13.56
C ILE A 367 -14.32 0.37 -14.08
N THR A 368 -13.20 0.45 -13.37
CA THR A 368 -12.12 1.40 -13.72
C THR A 368 -11.38 0.99 -15.00
N ARG A 369 -11.13 -0.31 -15.20
CA ARG A 369 -10.60 -0.85 -16.47
C ARG A 369 -11.56 -0.63 -17.62
N ALA A 370 -12.86 -0.87 -17.42
CA ALA A 370 -13.89 -0.58 -18.43
C ALA A 370 -14.00 0.92 -18.77
N ALA A 371 -13.62 1.81 -17.85
CA ALA A 371 -13.47 3.24 -18.09
C ALA A 371 -12.16 3.62 -18.83
N GLY A 372 -11.32 2.64 -19.18
CA GLY A 372 -10.06 2.84 -19.90
C GLY A 372 -8.88 3.23 -19.01
N ILE A 373 -9.00 3.05 -17.69
CA ILE A 373 -7.97 3.42 -16.72
C ILE A 373 -7.30 2.15 -16.20
N PRO A 374 -5.96 1.98 -16.35
CA PRO A 374 -5.27 0.79 -15.88
C PRO A 374 -5.32 0.66 -14.36
N VAL A 375 -5.72 -0.52 -13.87
CA VAL A 375 -5.79 -0.85 -12.43
C VAL A 375 -5.33 -2.28 -12.20
N ARG A 376 -4.68 -2.53 -11.08
CA ARG A 376 -4.23 -3.87 -10.64
C ARG A 376 -4.63 -4.12 -9.19
N GLU A 377 -4.73 -5.39 -8.81
CA GLU A 377 -4.90 -5.79 -7.42
C GLU A 377 -3.53 -5.92 -6.74
N ILE A 378 -3.49 -5.56 -5.47
CA ILE A 378 -2.41 -5.88 -4.55
C ILE A 378 -2.99 -6.77 -3.47
N GLN A 379 -2.27 -7.84 -3.15
CA GLN A 379 -2.63 -8.73 -2.05
C GLN A 379 -1.47 -8.86 -1.07
N GLY A 380 -1.78 -8.76 0.22
CA GLY A 380 -0.75 -8.70 1.24
C GLY A 380 -1.25 -8.73 2.68
N TYR A 381 -0.39 -8.30 3.59
CA TYR A 381 -0.70 -8.14 5.00
C TYR A 381 -1.13 -6.70 5.28
N ALA A 382 -2.19 -6.52 6.05
CA ALA A 382 -2.60 -5.20 6.51
C ALA A 382 -2.79 -5.22 8.03
N TYR A 383 -2.03 -4.40 8.75
CA TYR A 383 -2.12 -4.34 10.21
C TYR A 383 -3.45 -3.71 10.63
N THR A 384 -4.23 -4.42 11.44
CA THR A 384 -5.52 -3.94 11.92
C THR A 384 -5.72 -4.22 13.41
N GLU A 385 -6.38 -3.29 14.07
CA GLU A 385 -6.82 -3.40 15.47
C GLU A 385 -8.29 -3.79 15.59
N ASN A 386 -8.93 -4.16 14.47
CA ASN A 386 -10.33 -4.58 14.51
C ASN A 386 -10.47 -5.87 15.34
N ASP A 387 -11.15 -5.77 16.47
CA ASP A 387 -11.35 -6.88 17.43
C ASP A 387 -12.01 -8.12 16.81
N LYS A 388 -12.70 -8.00 15.67
CA LYS A 388 -13.27 -9.15 14.95
C LYS A 388 -12.23 -9.90 14.11
N LEU A 389 -11.22 -9.19 13.61
CA LEU A 389 -10.19 -9.74 12.71
C LEU A 389 -8.90 -10.09 13.44
N GLN A 390 -8.58 -9.38 14.52
CA GLN A 390 -7.35 -9.59 15.29
C GLN A 390 -7.25 -11.03 15.85
N PRO A 391 -8.31 -11.63 16.44
CA PRO A 391 -8.23 -13.00 16.96
C PRO A 391 -7.99 -14.05 15.85
N LEU A 392 -8.59 -13.86 14.66
CA LEU A 392 -8.40 -14.76 13.52
C LEU A 392 -6.96 -14.73 12.98
N SER A 393 -6.34 -13.54 13.00
CA SER A 393 -4.96 -13.33 12.56
C SER A 393 -3.90 -13.95 13.49
N LEU A 394 -4.29 -14.38 14.70
CA LEU A 394 -3.42 -15.11 15.63
C LEU A 394 -3.26 -16.59 15.23
N VAL A 395 -4.27 -17.18 14.61
CA VAL A 395 -4.35 -18.63 14.33
C VAL A 395 -4.31 -18.97 12.85
N SER A 396 -4.60 -18.01 11.98
CA SER A 396 -4.65 -18.17 10.52
C SER A 396 -4.05 -16.97 9.80
N ASP A 397 -3.62 -17.18 8.56
CA ASP A 397 -3.17 -16.09 7.69
C ASP A 397 -4.41 -15.38 7.12
N VAL A 398 -4.70 -14.19 7.65
CA VAL A 398 -5.73 -13.29 7.12
C VAL A 398 -5.02 -12.26 6.26
N LEU A 399 -5.20 -12.37 4.95
CA LEU A 399 -4.66 -11.42 3.98
C LEU A 399 -5.70 -10.35 3.63
N HIS A 400 -5.22 -9.24 3.11
CA HIS A 400 -6.03 -8.14 2.62
C HIS A 400 -5.75 -7.88 1.14
N ALA A 401 -6.74 -7.37 0.42
CA ALA A 401 -6.67 -7.04 -0.98
C ALA A 401 -7.12 -5.59 -1.19
N TRP A 402 -6.35 -4.84 -1.98
CA TRP A 402 -6.65 -3.45 -2.33
C TRP A 402 -6.17 -3.13 -3.76
N PRO A 403 -6.82 -2.19 -4.46
CA PRO A 403 -6.40 -1.80 -5.81
C PRO A 403 -5.32 -0.72 -5.86
N GLU A 404 -4.54 -0.76 -6.94
CA GLU A 404 -3.69 0.34 -7.40
C GLU A 404 -4.13 0.79 -8.81
N TYR A 405 -4.38 2.09 -9.01
CA TYR A 405 -4.64 2.65 -10.35
C TYR A 405 -3.41 3.39 -10.89
N TRP A 406 -3.24 3.41 -12.21
CA TRP A 406 -2.17 4.17 -12.85
C TRP A 406 -2.54 5.64 -12.96
N ASP A 407 -1.81 6.51 -12.27
CA ASP A 407 -1.89 7.96 -12.44
C ASP A 407 -0.90 8.41 -13.51
N ASN A 408 -1.43 8.84 -14.66
CA ASN A 408 -0.60 9.23 -15.80
C ASN A 408 0.18 10.54 -15.58
N ASP A 409 -0.34 11.46 -14.76
CA ASP A 409 0.30 12.75 -14.49
C ASP A 409 1.45 12.57 -13.51
N ARG A 410 1.23 11.77 -12.46
CA ARG A 410 2.26 11.41 -11.47
C ARG A 410 3.22 10.33 -11.96
N ARG A 411 2.85 9.61 -13.03
CA ARG A 411 3.58 8.45 -13.57
C ARG A 411 3.88 7.40 -12.51
N THR A 412 2.88 7.08 -11.69
CA THR A 412 3.00 6.09 -10.64
C THR A 412 1.70 5.31 -10.46
N TRP A 413 1.81 4.09 -9.96
CA TRP A 413 0.69 3.39 -9.37
C TRP A 413 0.32 4.06 -8.05
N VAL A 414 -0.96 4.35 -7.86
CA VAL A 414 -1.52 4.99 -6.66
C VAL A 414 -2.43 3.97 -5.98
N ALA A 415 -2.09 3.65 -4.73
CA ALA A 415 -2.86 2.72 -3.91
C ALA A 415 -4.07 3.42 -3.28
N VAL A 416 -5.22 2.74 -3.33
CA VAL A 416 -6.46 3.16 -2.66
C VAL A 416 -7.11 1.96 -2.01
N ASP A 417 -7.91 2.16 -0.96
CA ASP A 417 -8.59 1.03 -0.28
C ASP A 417 -10.07 1.30 -0.02
N PRO A 418 -10.97 0.88 -0.93
CA PRO A 418 -12.41 1.07 -0.74
C PRO A 418 -12.99 0.23 0.41
N THR A 419 -12.31 -0.84 0.82
CA THR A 419 -12.75 -1.70 1.92
C THR A 419 -12.54 -1.01 3.27
N TRP A 420 -11.34 -0.48 3.49
CA TRP A 420 -11.01 0.18 4.75
C TRP A 420 -11.74 1.51 4.89
N GLU A 421 -11.94 2.26 3.80
CA GLU A 421 -12.81 3.45 3.85
C GLU A 421 -14.25 3.08 4.25
N SER A 422 -14.84 2.06 3.64
CA SER A 422 -16.20 1.62 3.97
C SER A 422 -16.34 1.13 5.41
N THR A 423 -15.32 0.44 5.95
CA THR A 423 -15.38 -0.18 7.28
C THR A 423 -14.90 0.71 8.42
N THR A 424 -14.10 1.74 8.14
CA THR A 424 -13.55 2.65 9.17
C THR A 424 -14.11 4.07 9.07
N GLY A 425 -14.59 4.50 7.90
CA GLY A 425 -15.07 5.85 7.64
C GLY A 425 -13.98 6.89 7.40
N PHE A 426 -12.70 6.49 7.35
CA PHE A 426 -11.59 7.38 7.01
C PHE A 426 -11.31 7.38 5.51
N ASP A 427 -10.77 8.49 4.99
CA ASP A 427 -10.38 8.62 3.59
C ASP A 427 -9.16 7.74 3.27
N TYR A 428 -9.36 6.70 2.46
CA TYR A 428 -8.30 5.86 1.88
C TYR A 428 -8.18 6.06 0.36
N PHE A 429 -8.80 7.10 -0.18
CA PHE A 429 -8.67 7.48 -1.58
C PHE A 429 -7.52 8.47 -1.79
N ASN A 430 -7.48 9.53 -0.99
CA ASN A 430 -6.50 10.62 -1.14
C ASN A 430 -5.21 10.38 -0.37
N LYS A 431 -5.25 9.53 0.66
CA LYS A 431 -4.13 9.22 1.55
C LYS A 431 -4.06 7.72 1.80
N PHE A 432 -2.97 7.11 1.37
CA PHE A 432 -2.64 5.74 1.73
C PHE A 432 -1.88 5.72 3.06
N ASP A 433 -1.90 4.60 3.76
CA ASP A 433 -1.36 4.51 5.12
C ASP A 433 -0.03 3.75 5.20
N LEU A 434 0.42 3.50 6.43
CA LEU A 434 1.67 2.84 6.76
C LEU A 434 1.47 1.41 7.31
N ASN A 435 0.30 0.83 7.08
CA ASN A 435 -0.13 -0.46 7.65
C ASN A 435 -0.26 -1.56 6.58
N HIS A 436 -0.21 -1.20 5.29
CA HIS A 436 -0.33 -2.13 4.16
C HIS A 436 1.05 -2.59 3.66
N PHE A 437 1.31 -3.89 3.78
CA PHE A 437 2.50 -4.55 3.26
C PHE A 437 2.11 -5.49 2.11
N ALA A 438 2.45 -5.10 0.88
CA ALA A 438 2.18 -5.89 -0.32
C ALA A 438 3.04 -7.16 -0.38
N PHE A 439 2.40 -8.30 -0.64
CA PHE A 439 3.11 -9.55 -0.92
C PHE A 439 3.19 -9.84 -2.41
N VAL A 440 2.09 -9.61 -3.14
CA VAL A 440 1.99 -9.85 -4.58
C VAL A 440 1.14 -8.77 -5.25
N ILE A 441 1.35 -8.64 -6.55
CA ILE A 441 0.67 -7.76 -7.47
C ILE A 441 0.00 -8.64 -8.53
N HIS A 442 -1.30 -8.46 -8.72
CA HIS A 442 -2.09 -9.15 -9.73
C HIS A 442 -2.58 -8.11 -10.73
N GLY A 443 -1.99 -8.09 -11.92
CA GLY A 443 -2.37 -7.16 -12.98
C GLY A 443 -2.88 -7.88 -14.22
N VAL A 444 -2.03 -8.73 -14.80
CA VAL A 444 -2.38 -9.51 -15.99
C VAL A 444 -3.22 -10.74 -15.64
N ASN A 445 -2.94 -11.35 -14.49
CA ASN A 445 -3.65 -12.51 -13.99
C ASN A 445 -4.38 -12.15 -12.69
N ASP A 446 -5.60 -12.64 -12.50
CA ASP A 446 -6.44 -12.30 -11.34
C ASP A 446 -6.21 -13.21 -10.13
N SER A 447 -5.36 -14.22 -10.23
CA SER A 447 -5.18 -15.24 -9.19
C SER A 447 -3.73 -15.65 -8.96
N GLU A 448 -2.82 -15.32 -9.88
CA GLU A 448 -1.41 -15.70 -9.83
C GLU A 448 -0.50 -14.47 -9.95
N PRO A 449 0.66 -14.48 -9.26
CA PRO A 449 1.18 -15.57 -8.43
C PRO A 449 0.54 -15.64 -7.03
N LEU A 450 0.42 -16.85 -6.47
CA LEU A 450 -0.11 -17.00 -5.11
C LEU A 450 0.69 -16.18 -4.05
N PRO A 451 0.01 -15.44 -3.15
CA PRO A 451 0.66 -14.70 -2.08
C PRO A 451 1.21 -15.60 -0.97
N ALA A 452 2.14 -15.06 -0.18
CA ALA A 452 2.57 -15.68 1.07
C ALA A 452 1.35 -15.95 1.97
N GLY A 453 1.33 -17.14 2.60
CA GLY A 453 0.17 -17.62 3.35
C GLY A 453 -0.78 -18.51 2.56
N SER A 454 -0.77 -18.50 1.22
CA SER A 454 -1.60 -19.41 0.39
C SER A 454 -0.96 -20.78 0.14
N TYR A 455 0.34 -20.94 0.42
CA TYR A 455 1.08 -22.19 0.21
C TYR A 455 0.87 -23.14 1.40
N LYS A 456 -0.10 -24.05 1.30
CA LYS A 456 -0.49 -24.99 2.38
C LYS A 456 -0.27 -26.46 1.98
N PHE A 457 0.16 -27.28 2.94
CA PHE A 457 0.20 -28.74 2.77
C PHE A 457 -1.15 -29.42 3.01
N SER A 458 -2.01 -28.82 3.84
CA SER A 458 -3.32 -29.36 4.21
C SER A 458 -4.38 -28.27 4.23
N SER A 459 -5.65 -28.68 4.28
CA SER A 459 -6.79 -27.78 4.42
C SER A 459 -6.99 -27.23 5.84
N VAL A 460 -6.17 -27.66 6.80
CA VAL A 460 -6.24 -27.17 8.18
C VAL A 460 -5.53 -25.81 8.25
N PRO A 461 -6.21 -24.74 8.71
CA PRO A 461 -5.58 -23.44 8.85
C PRO A 461 -4.38 -23.51 9.79
N LYS A 462 -3.22 -23.10 9.29
CA LYS A 462 -1.99 -22.90 10.05
C LYS A 462 -1.45 -21.53 9.68
N LYS A 463 -0.89 -20.82 10.65
CA LYS A 463 -0.19 -19.55 10.43
C LYS A 463 1.18 -19.79 9.79
N ASP A 464 1.39 -19.22 8.61
CA ASP A 464 2.64 -19.25 7.85
C ASP A 464 3.19 -17.84 7.57
N VAL A 465 2.41 -16.80 7.88
CA VAL A 465 2.78 -15.38 7.77
C VAL A 465 3.00 -14.79 9.16
N PHE A 466 4.23 -14.35 9.43
CA PHE A 466 4.59 -13.68 10.67
C PHE A 466 5.13 -12.30 10.33
N VAL A 467 4.42 -11.26 10.78
CA VAL A 467 4.79 -9.85 10.58
C VAL A 467 4.71 -9.14 11.92
N SER A 468 5.73 -8.35 12.24
CA SER A 468 5.80 -7.57 13.48
C SER A 468 6.58 -6.28 13.26
N TYR A 469 6.35 -5.27 14.11
CA TYR A 469 7.15 -4.05 14.08
C TYR A 469 8.63 -4.36 14.27
N GLY A 470 9.45 -3.78 13.39
CA GLY A 470 10.88 -4.04 13.35
C GLY A 470 11.73 -2.77 13.30
N LYS A 471 13.04 -2.96 13.23
CA LYS A 471 14.02 -1.91 12.92
C LYS A 471 14.85 -2.37 11.73
N LEU A 472 15.26 -1.44 10.87
CA LEU A 472 16.13 -1.79 9.76
C LEU A 472 17.49 -2.28 10.26
N PRO A 473 18.10 -3.23 9.53
CA PRO A 473 19.46 -3.66 9.83
C PRO A 473 20.47 -2.55 9.47
N ASP A 474 21.64 -2.58 10.11
CA ASP A 474 22.68 -1.55 9.97
C ASP A 474 23.23 -1.41 8.54
N SER A 475 23.10 -2.47 7.71
CA SER A 475 23.50 -2.45 6.30
C SER A 475 22.40 -3.08 5.43
N ILE A 476 21.91 -2.28 4.48
CA ILE A 476 20.83 -2.62 3.54
C ILE A 476 21.24 -2.42 2.08
N ALA A 477 22.51 -2.15 1.81
CA ALA A 477 23.00 -1.86 0.47
C ALA A 477 22.96 -3.12 -0.43
N PRO A 478 22.61 -2.97 -1.72
CA PRO A 478 22.71 -4.07 -2.67
C PRO A 478 24.18 -4.49 -2.82
N ASN A 479 24.40 -5.79 -3.04
CA ASN A 479 25.74 -6.35 -3.23
C ASN A 479 25.77 -7.09 -4.57
N ILE A 480 26.18 -6.38 -5.62
CA ILE A 480 26.30 -6.97 -6.96
C ILE A 480 27.72 -7.46 -7.18
N GLU A 481 27.85 -8.76 -7.40
CA GLU A 481 29.08 -9.38 -7.86
C GLU A 481 29.08 -9.40 -9.39
N THR A 482 30.13 -8.85 -10.00
CA THR A 482 30.38 -8.95 -11.44
C THR A 482 31.41 -10.05 -11.70
N LYS A 483 31.08 -11.01 -12.55
CA LYS A 483 31.99 -12.03 -13.07
C LYS A 483 32.10 -11.91 -14.57
N ALA A 484 33.23 -12.35 -15.11
CA ALA A 484 33.41 -12.40 -16.54
C ALA A 484 34.34 -13.55 -16.93
N GLU A 485 33.96 -14.28 -17.98
CA GLU A 485 34.74 -15.40 -18.50
C GLU A 485 34.68 -15.48 -20.02
N ILE A 486 35.77 -15.91 -20.64
CA ILE A 486 35.82 -16.14 -22.08
C ILE A 486 35.40 -17.58 -22.36
N LYS A 487 34.24 -17.75 -23.01
CA LYS A 487 33.75 -19.07 -23.40
C LYS A 487 34.72 -19.74 -24.37
N LYS A 488 34.95 -21.05 -24.15
CA LYS A 488 35.70 -21.89 -25.08
C LYS A 488 35.02 -21.85 -26.46
N SER A 489 35.79 -21.56 -27.50
CA SER A 489 35.33 -21.45 -28.88
C SER A 489 36.31 -22.16 -29.78
N TYR A 490 35.80 -22.93 -30.76
CA TYR A 490 36.61 -23.53 -31.82
C TYR A 490 37.02 -22.53 -32.89
N ASN A 491 36.40 -21.34 -32.93
CA ASN A 491 36.75 -20.30 -33.89
C ASN A 491 37.97 -19.52 -33.36
N PRO A 492 39.13 -19.59 -34.03
CA PRO A 492 40.34 -18.93 -33.55
C PRO A 492 40.30 -17.40 -33.72
N LEU A 493 39.40 -16.87 -34.55
CA LEU A 493 39.29 -15.44 -34.86
C LEU A 493 38.25 -14.71 -34.00
N ARG A 494 37.35 -15.44 -33.36
CA ARG A 494 36.24 -14.88 -32.56
C ARG A 494 35.99 -15.71 -31.31
N LYS A 495 35.94 -15.04 -30.16
CA LYS A 495 35.50 -15.66 -28.91
C LYS A 495 34.32 -14.88 -28.34
N THR A 496 33.68 -15.45 -27.34
CA THR A 496 32.57 -14.82 -26.63
C THR A 496 32.99 -14.58 -25.20
N LEU A 497 32.89 -13.33 -24.74
CA LEU A 497 32.98 -12.96 -23.34
C LEU A 497 31.58 -13.07 -22.74
N LEU A 498 31.43 -13.94 -21.74
CA LEU A 498 30.24 -13.98 -20.88
C LEU A 498 30.48 -13.03 -19.71
N VAL A 499 29.61 -12.04 -19.55
CA VAL A 499 29.57 -11.17 -18.38
C VAL A 499 28.35 -11.55 -17.56
N THR A 500 28.55 -11.78 -16.27
CA THR A 500 27.51 -12.22 -15.34
C THR A 500 27.44 -11.23 -14.18
N LEU A 501 26.27 -10.63 -13.96
CA LEU A 501 25.94 -9.87 -12.75
C LEU A 501 25.11 -10.74 -11.82
N ILE A 502 25.48 -10.79 -10.55
CA ILE A 502 24.78 -11.57 -9.52
C ILE A 502 24.46 -10.65 -8.36
N ASN A 503 23.18 -10.51 -8.03
CA ASN A 503 22.81 -9.82 -6.79
C ASN A 503 22.90 -10.78 -5.61
N LYS A 504 23.96 -10.63 -4.80
CA LYS A 504 24.19 -11.34 -3.54
C LYS A 504 23.70 -10.55 -2.32
N GLY A 505 23.15 -9.36 -2.52
CA GLY A 505 22.65 -8.50 -1.46
C GLY A 505 21.22 -8.82 -1.06
N TYR A 506 20.73 -8.06 -0.07
CA TYR A 506 19.39 -8.21 0.48
C TYR A 506 18.34 -7.35 -0.24
N SER A 507 18.77 -6.35 -1.01
CA SER A 507 17.91 -5.39 -1.72
C SER A 507 18.13 -5.46 -3.23
N ALA A 508 17.14 -5.02 -4.00
CA ALA A 508 17.28 -4.84 -5.44
C ALA A 508 18.19 -3.64 -5.76
N GLU A 509 18.95 -3.74 -6.85
CA GLU A 509 19.65 -2.58 -7.45
C GLU A 509 18.88 -2.16 -8.71
N TYR A 510 18.68 -0.85 -8.90
CA TYR A 510 17.90 -0.28 -9.99
C TYR A 510 18.77 0.56 -10.92
N ASN A 511 18.33 0.69 -12.19
CA ASN A 511 18.97 1.53 -13.21
C ASN A 511 20.46 1.21 -13.40
N ILE A 512 20.78 -0.06 -13.63
CA ILE A 512 22.16 -0.52 -13.79
C ILE A 512 22.59 -0.32 -15.25
N ASP A 513 23.55 0.57 -15.46
CA ASP A 513 24.25 0.73 -16.73
C ASP A 513 25.46 -0.20 -16.79
N LEU A 514 25.38 -1.22 -17.64
CA LEU A 514 26.47 -2.17 -17.88
C LEU A 514 27.18 -1.82 -19.19
N HIS A 515 28.46 -1.47 -19.08
CA HIS A 515 29.32 -1.14 -20.22
C HIS A 515 30.48 -2.12 -20.30
N VAL A 516 30.75 -2.61 -21.51
CA VAL A 516 32.00 -3.32 -21.81
C VAL A 516 32.79 -2.45 -22.76
N LYS A 517 33.91 -1.88 -22.28
CA LYS A 517 34.76 -0.92 -22.98
C LYS A 517 36.14 -1.49 -23.29
N SER A 518 36.67 -1.09 -24.45
CA SER A 518 38.05 -1.32 -24.88
C SER A 518 38.66 -0.01 -25.38
N ASN A 519 39.92 0.26 -25.03
CA ASN A 519 40.57 1.53 -25.34
C ASN A 519 40.89 1.71 -26.84
N ASP A 520 41.02 0.64 -27.63
CA ASP A 520 41.68 0.73 -28.95
C ASP A 520 40.96 0.09 -30.15
N LYS A 521 40.03 -0.84 -29.93
CA LYS A 521 39.18 -1.54 -30.93
C LYS A 521 38.21 -2.45 -30.14
N ASN A 522 36.91 -2.43 -30.49
CA ASN A 522 35.78 -3.22 -29.96
C ASN A 522 36.07 -4.36 -28.95
N PRO A 523 35.17 -4.63 -27.98
CA PRO A 523 33.74 -4.24 -27.94
C PRO A 523 33.46 -2.93 -27.18
N ASN A 524 32.45 -2.19 -27.66
CA ASN A 524 31.73 -1.15 -26.93
C ASN A 524 30.26 -1.59 -26.90
N ASP A 525 29.94 -2.50 -25.97
CA ASP A 525 28.57 -2.99 -25.78
C ASP A 525 28.00 -2.38 -24.50
N ASN A 526 26.77 -1.86 -24.61
CA ASN A 526 26.07 -1.21 -23.52
C ASN A 526 24.71 -1.88 -23.33
N VAL A 527 24.37 -2.20 -22.09
CA VAL A 527 23.06 -2.74 -21.71
C VAL A 527 22.57 -1.96 -20.50
N PHE A 528 21.35 -1.45 -20.61
CA PHE A 528 20.63 -0.90 -19.46
C PHE A 528 19.75 -1.98 -18.85
N LEU A 529 19.87 -2.18 -17.54
CA LEU A 529 19.02 -3.08 -16.77
C LEU A 529 18.13 -2.24 -15.85
N PRO A 530 16.80 -2.32 -15.99
CA PRO A 530 15.88 -1.60 -15.10
C PRO A 530 16.11 -1.98 -13.63
N SER A 531 16.34 -3.26 -13.34
CA SER A 531 16.73 -3.71 -12.01
C SER A 531 17.43 -5.06 -12.03
N LEU A 532 18.07 -5.39 -10.91
CA LEU A 532 18.55 -6.73 -10.58
C LEU A 532 18.09 -7.06 -9.15
N ILE A 533 17.07 -7.93 -9.01
CA ILE A 533 16.47 -8.26 -7.70
C ILE A 533 17.39 -9.20 -6.90
N PRO A 534 17.18 -9.36 -5.57
CA PRO A 534 17.99 -10.29 -4.78
C PRO A 534 18.03 -11.71 -5.40
N TYR A 535 19.22 -12.30 -5.42
CA TYR A 535 19.50 -13.61 -6.02
C TYR A 535 19.31 -13.71 -7.54
N GLU A 536 19.00 -12.61 -8.24
CA GLU A 536 18.91 -12.60 -9.70
C GLU A 536 20.30 -12.67 -10.34
N ILE A 537 20.39 -13.42 -11.43
CA ILE A 537 21.58 -13.57 -12.25
C ILE A 537 21.25 -13.04 -13.65
N PHE A 538 21.95 -11.97 -14.03
CA PHE A 538 21.90 -11.45 -15.39
C PHE A 538 23.15 -11.87 -16.16
N GLU A 539 22.97 -12.36 -17.39
CA GLU A 539 24.07 -12.75 -18.28
C GLU A 539 23.98 -11.99 -19.61
N MET A 540 25.10 -11.40 -20.03
CA MET A 540 25.25 -10.89 -21.39
C MET A 540 26.44 -11.53 -22.10
N GLN A 541 26.31 -11.71 -23.41
CA GLN A 541 27.36 -12.27 -24.26
C GLN A 541 27.89 -11.20 -25.20
N VAL A 542 29.16 -10.88 -25.04
CA VAL A 542 29.89 -9.92 -25.86
C VAL A 542 30.78 -10.67 -26.83
N LYS A 543 30.66 -10.35 -28.13
CA LYS A 543 31.48 -10.99 -29.17
C LYS A 543 32.82 -10.28 -29.27
N LEU A 544 33.88 -10.98 -28.92
CA LEU A 544 35.27 -10.50 -29.03
C LEU A 544 35.84 -10.87 -30.40
N ASN A 545 36.22 -9.86 -31.17
CA ASN A 545 36.85 -10.04 -32.48
C ASN A 545 38.37 -9.98 -32.36
N TYR A 546 39.03 -11.15 -32.39
CA TYR A 546 40.49 -11.24 -32.29
C TYR A 546 41.13 -10.84 -33.63
N GLY A 547 40.51 -11.23 -34.74
CA GLY A 547 41.16 -11.13 -36.05
C GLY A 547 42.43 -12.00 -36.15
N LEU A 548 43.16 -11.84 -37.25
CA LEU A 548 44.43 -12.53 -37.48
C LEU A 548 45.50 -12.04 -36.49
N LEU A 549 46.23 -12.99 -35.91
CA LEU A 549 47.21 -12.81 -34.84
C LEU A 549 46.68 -11.94 -33.69
N ALA A 550 45.39 -12.09 -33.37
CA ALA A 550 44.71 -11.33 -32.33
C ALA A 550 44.89 -9.78 -32.42
N LYS A 551 45.14 -9.25 -33.62
CA LYS A 551 45.47 -7.82 -33.83
C LYS A 551 44.32 -6.84 -33.51
N ASN A 552 43.09 -7.34 -33.48
CA ASN A 552 41.89 -6.52 -33.32
C ASN A 552 41.39 -6.45 -31.87
N ILE A 553 42.03 -7.19 -30.94
CA ILE A 553 41.61 -7.24 -29.54
C ILE A 553 42.71 -6.64 -28.64
N PRO A 554 42.34 -5.84 -27.62
CA PRO A 554 43.29 -5.42 -26.58
C PRO A 554 43.69 -6.60 -25.69
N ASP A 555 44.68 -6.39 -24.83
CA ASP A 555 45.09 -7.40 -23.85
C ASP A 555 44.04 -7.57 -22.74
N LYS A 556 43.32 -6.48 -22.41
CA LYS A 556 42.26 -6.45 -21.41
C LYS A 556 41.04 -5.68 -21.90
N VAL A 557 39.87 -6.04 -21.38
CA VAL A 557 38.61 -5.31 -21.56
C VAL A 557 38.13 -4.83 -20.20
N LEU A 558 37.58 -3.63 -20.14
CA LEU A 558 37.02 -3.05 -18.92
C LEU A 558 35.51 -3.24 -18.90
N ILE A 559 34.99 -3.84 -17.84
CA ILE A 559 33.55 -3.95 -17.60
C ILE A 559 33.20 -2.97 -16.49
N LEU A 560 32.28 -2.05 -16.77
CA LEU A 560 31.77 -1.07 -15.83
C LEU A 560 30.30 -1.40 -15.54
N SER A 561 29.94 -1.49 -14.26
CA SER A 561 28.57 -1.72 -13.79
C SER A 561 28.29 -0.79 -12.63
N SER A 562 27.48 0.24 -12.84
CA SER A 562 27.23 1.29 -11.84
C SER A 562 28.54 1.96 -11.38
N ASP A 563 28.94 1.80 -10.12
CA ASP A 563 30.17 2.28 -9.50
C ASP A 563 31.32 1.26 -9.53
N ARG A 564 31.09 0.08 -10.12
CA ARG A 564 32.04 -1.06 -10.11
C ARG A 564 32.76 -1.16 -11.43
N ALA A 565 34.06 -1.49 -11.38
CA ALA A 565 34.90 -1.68 -12.54
C ALA A 565 35.72 -2.97 -12.39
N ILE A 566 35.66 -3.86 -13.39
CA ILE A 566 36.52 -5.04 -13.45
C ILE A 566 37.29 -5.09 -14.77
N GLU A 567 38.56 -5.47 -14.71
CA GLU A 567 39.38 -5.74 -15.89
C GLU A 567 39.43 -7.24 -16.16
N VAL A 568 39.25 -7.61 -17.43
CA VAL A 568 39.26 -9.01 -17.87
C VAL A 568 40.31 -9.21 -18.94
N ASP A 569 41.25 -10.13 -18.71
CA ASP A 569 42.25 -10.53 -19.71
C ASP A 569 41.58 -11.21 -20.91
N THR A 570 41.90 -10.78 -22.13
CA THR A 570 41.33 -11.35 -23.35
C THR A 570 42.00 -12.68 -23.74
N GLY A 571 43.06 -13.09 -23.05
CA GLY A 571 43.90 -14.21 -23.46
C GLY A 571 44.49 -13.99 -24.84
N LYS A 572 44.84 -12.73 -25.18
CA LYS A 572 45.36 -12.34 -26.50
C LYS A 572 46.61 -13.12 -26.85
N GLU A 573 47.57 -13.21 -25.94
CA GLU A 573 48.83 -13.95 -26.15
C GLU A 573 48.58 -15.43 -26.46
N VAL A 574 47.72 -16.07 -25.66
CA VAL A 574 47.30 -17.46 -25.88
C VAL A 574 46.60 -17.62 -27.24
N ALA A 575 45.79 -16.63 -27.64
CA ALA A 575 45.13 -16.64 -28.95
C ALA A 575 46.15 -16.50 -30.10
N ILE A 576 47.18 -15.67 -29.95
CA ILE A 576 48.28 -15.53 -30.92
C ILE A 576 48.99 -16.88 -31.10
N ILE A 577 49.40 -17.51 -30.00
CA ILE A 577 50.10 -18.81 -30.02
C ILE A 577 49.23 -19.86 -30.72
N ASN A 578 47.95 -19.95 -30.37
CA ASN A 578 47.02 -20.91 -30.98
C ASN A 578 46.84 -20.65 -32.48
N GLN A 579 46.72 -19.39 -32.91
CA GLN A 579 46.59 -19.05 -34.33
C GLN A 579 47.86 -19.38 -35.12
N ILE A 580 49.05 -19.16 -34.55
CA ILE A 580 50.32 -19.54 -35.17
C ILE A 580 50.42 -21.06 -35.29
N ALA A 581 50.06 -21.81 -34.24
CA ALA A 581 50.07 -23.28 -34.28
C ALA A 581 49.13 -23.82 -35.37
N ILE A 582 47.91 -23.27 -35.48
CA ILE A 582 46.96 -23.62 -36.55
C ILE A 582 47.55 -23.31 -37.92
N LEU A 583 48.18 -22.14 -38.10
CA LEU A 583 48.82 -21.75 -39.35
C LEU A 583 49.94 -22.72 -39.74
N LEU A 584 50.79 -23.12 -38.79
CA LEU A 584 51.88 -24.08 -39.02
C LEU A 584 51.35 -25.46 -39.43
N VAL A 585 50.27 -25.94 -38.80
CA VAL A 585 49.61 -27.20 -39.18
C VAL A 585 49.03 -27.10 -40.59
N LEU A 586 48.38 -25.99 -40.94
CA LEU A 586 47.85 -25.77 -42.29
C LEU A 586 48.96 -25.74 -43.34
N ILE A 587 50.08 -25.06 -43.06
CA ILE A 587 51.25 -25.05 -43.93
C ILE A 587 51.80 -26.47 -44.12
N PHE A 588 51.94 -27.24 -43.03
CA PHE A 588 52.41 -28.63 -43.10
C PHE A 588 51.50 -29.52 -43.96
N ILE A 589 50.17 -29.38 -43.82
CA ILE A 589 49.19 -30.10 -44.63
C ILE A 589 49.33 -29.71 -46.11
N ILE A 590 49.42 -28.42 -46.43
CA ILE A 590 49.57 -27.93 -47.81
C ILE A 590 50.86 -28.46 -48.43
N VAL A 591 51.99 -28.41 -47.70
CA VAL A 591 53.28 -28.93 -48.15
C VAL A 591 53.19 -30.45 -48.38
N SER A 592 52.56 -31.19 -47.46
CA SER A 592 52.38 -32.65 -47.58
C SER A 592 51.51 -33.02 -48.79
N ILE A 593 50.41 -32.30 -49.03
CA ILE A 593 49.55 -32.47 -50.21
C ILE A 593 50.34 -32.17 -51.47
N PHE A 594 51.10 -31.07 -51.51
CA PHE A 594 51.95 -30.70 -52.64
C PHE A 594 52.96 -31.80 -52.97
N PHE A 595 53.69 -32.32 -51.97
CA PHE A 595 54.61 -33.46 -52.17
C PHE A 595 53.91 -34.71 -52.66
N THR A 596 52.70 -35.01 -52.15
CA THR A 596 51.92 -36.18 -52.56
C THR A 596 51.42 -36.06 -54.00
N LEU A 597 50.97 -34.87 -54.41
CA LEU A 597 50.57 -34.56 -55.78
C LEU A 597 51.77 -34.57 -56.72
N HIS A 598 52.89 -33.95 -56.35
CA HIS A 598 54.12 -33.94 -57.14
C HIS A 598 54.63 -35.36 -57.39
N ARG A 599 54.59 -36.23 -56.38
CA ARG A 599 54.96 -37.65 -56.50
C ARG A 599 53.99 -38.46 -57.39
N LYS A 600 52.73 -38.05 -57.50
CA LYS A 600 51.74 -38.62 -58.43
C LYS A 600 51.90 -38.15 -59.87
N PHE A 601 52.42 -36.94 -60.10
CA PHE A 601 52.66 -36.40 -61.45
C PHE A 601 54.01 -36.84 -62.06
N HIS A 602 54.95 -37.32 -61.23
CA HIS A 602 56.26 -37.85 -61.66
C HIS A 602 56.37 -39.39 -61.59
N ARG A 603 55.23 -40.08 -61.45
CA ARG A 603 55.07 -41.51 -61.74
C ARG A 603 54.15 -41.64 -62.94
#